data_AF-A0A930YTQ5-F1
#
_entry.id   AF-A0A930YTQ5-F1
#
_cell.length_a   1.000
_cell.length_b   1.000
_cell.length_c   1.000
_cell.angle_alpha   90.00
_cell.angle_beta   90.00
_cell.angle_gamma   90.00
#
_symmetry.space_group_name_H-M   'P 1'
#
loop_
_entity.id
_entity.type
_entity.pdbx_description
1 polymer ?
#
loop_
_entity_poly.entity_id
_entity_poly.type
_entity_poly.pdbx_seq_one_letter_code
_entity_poly.pdbx_strand_id
1 'polypeptide(L)'
;MRPTFKEYNQDQLWLFPPSIDELVPQDHPVRIVDEIIEQIDLRELISTYRVEGKPGYHPKMLLKVLVYGYMDNIYSSRKIEKALKENINFMWISGR
;
A
#
# COMPACT_ATOMS: atom_id res chain seq x y z
N MET A 1 39.94 18.70 8.55
CA MET A 1 39.53 17.58 7.68
C MET A 1 38.35 18.04 6.85
N ARG A 2 38.34 17.80 5.53
CA ARG A 2 37.14 18.05 4.70
C ARG A 2 36.24 16.81 4.78
N PRO A 3 34.91 16.97 4.87
CA PRO A 3 34.00 15.84 4.86
C PRO A 3 34.07 15.12 3.50
N THR A 4 34.10 13.79 3.54
CA THR A 4 33.96 12.94 2.36
C THR A 4 32.50 12.54 2.22
N PHE A 5 31.89 12.84 1.08
CA PHE A 5 30.50 12.50 0.78
C PHE A 5 30.44 11.25 -0.11
N LYS A 6 29.29 10.57 -0.08
CA LYS A 6 28.96 9.53 -1.08
C LYS A 6 28.71 10.19 -2.43
N GLU A 7 28.88 9.41 -3.50
CA GLU A 7 28.52 9.83 -4.85
C GLU A 7 27.03 10.18 -4.93
N TYR A 8 26.70 11.30 -5.57
CA TYR A 8 25.34 11.80 -5.72
C TYR A 8 24.94 11.72 -7.20
N ASN A 9 24.08 10.75 -7.53
CA ASN A 9 23.62 10.52 -8.89
C ASN A 9 22.12 10.14 -8.89
N GLN A 10 21.29 10.97 -9.53
CA GLN A 10 19.85 10.71 -9.66
C GLN A 10 19.51 9.71 -10.77
N ASP A 11 20.42 9.55 -11.75
CA ASP A 11 20.26 8.64 -12.89
C ASP A 11 20.83 7.24 -12.59
N GLN A 12 21.09 6.93 -11.31
CA GLN A 12 21.62 5.64 -10.91
C GLN A 12 20.59 4.53 -11.20
N LEU A 13 20.95 3.66 -12.14
CA LEU A 13 20.12 2.52 -12.52
C LEU A 13 20.30 1.35 -11.55
N TRP A 14 19.23 0.58 -11.40
CA TRP A 14 19.23 -0.66 -10.65
C TRP A 14 19.43 -1.81 -11.65
N LEU A 15 20.30 -2.77 -11.32
CA LEU A 15 20.52 -3.94 -12.16
C LEU A 15 19.25 -4.81 -12.23
N PHE A 16 18.58 -4.99 -11.09
CA PHE A 16 17.26 -5.58 -10.97
C PHE A 16 16.39 -4.68 -10.10
N PRO A 17 15.13 -4.39 -10.50
CA PRO A 17 14.22 -3.68 -9.63
C PRO A 17 13.92 -4.55 -8.40
N PRO A 18 13.83 -3.95 -7.21
CA PRO A 18 13.48 -4.68 -6.00
C PRO A 18 12.00 -5.04 -6.05
N SER A 19 11.61 -6.03 -5.24
CA SER A 19 10.18 -6.19 -4.97
C SER A 19 9.66 -5.05 -4.09
N ILE A 20 8.37 -4.74 -4.19
CA ILE A 20 7.73 -3.76 -3.29
C ILE A 20 7.85 -4.24 -1.82
N ASP A 21 7.83 -5.56 -1.59
CA ASP A 21 7.98 -6.13 -0.25
C ASP A 21 9.37 -5.87 0.36
N GLU A 22 10.44 -5.94 -0.44
CA GLU A 22 11.80 -5.60 0.00
C GLU A 22 11.96 -4.12 0.36
N LEU A 23 11.14 -3.25 -0.24
CA LEU A 23 11.20 -1.81 -0.02
C LEU A 23 10.37 -1.36 1.20
N VAL A 24 9.47 -2.20 1.71
CA VAL A 24 8.67 -1.91 2.90
C VAL A 24 9.30 -2.61 4.11
N PRO A 25 9.80 -1.86 5.11
CA PRO A 25 10.40 -2.46 6.31
C PRO A 25 9.47 -3.47 7.00
N GLN A 26 10.05 -4.50 7.61
CA GLN A 26 9.28 -5.55 8.30
C GLN A 26 8.58 -5.05 9.57
N ASP A 27 9.10 -3.98 10.17
CA ASP A 27 8.53 -3.29 11.33
C ASP A 27 7.58 -2.15 10.95
N HIS A 28 7.32 -1.95 9.65
CA HIS A 28 6.47 -0.86 9.20
C HIS A 28 5.00 -1.07 9.61
N PRO A 29 4.30 -0.06 10.18
CA PRO A 29 2.92 -0.18 10.64
C PRO A 29 1.90 -0.69 9.61
N VAL A 30 2.20 -0.53 8.32
CA VAL A 30 1.38 -1.04 7.21
C VAL A 30 1.17 -2.55 7.29
N ARG A 31 2.18 -3.30 7.76
CA ARG A 31 2.11 -4.76 7.92
C ARG A 31 1.18 -5.16 9.05
N ILE A 32 1.18 -4.39 10.14
CA ILE A 32 0.23 -4.57 11.26
C ILE A 32 -1.21 -4.38 10.78
N VAL A 33 -1.46 -3.35 9.97
CA VAL A 33 -2.80 -3.14 9.39
C VAL A 33 -3.19 -4.31 8.48
N ASP A 34 -2.27 -4.79 7.65
CA ASP A 34 -2.52 -5.95 6.78
C ASP A 34 -2.91 -7.20 7.58
N GLU A 35 -2.13 -7.53 8.61
CA GLU A 35 -2.36 -8.67 9.51
C GLU A 35 -3.71 -8.59 10.23
N ILE A 36 -4.04 -7.43 10.79
CA ILE A 36 -5.32 -7.22 11.50
C ILE A 36 -6.50 -7.41 10.53
N ILE A 37 -6.44 -6.80 9.35
CA ILE A 37 -7.55 -6.90 8.39
C ILE A 37 -7.66 -8.31 7.80
N GLU A 38 -6.56 -9.07 7.73
CA GLU A 38 -6.59 -10.45 7.25
C GLU A 38 -7.42 -11.36 8.17
N GLN A 39 -7.43 -11.07 9.47
CA GLN A 39 -8.20 -11.78 10.49
C GLN A 39 -9.70 -11.44 10.51
N ILE A 40 -10.12 -10.39 9.81
CA ILE A 40 -11.53 -9.98 9.77
C ILE A 40 -12.32 -10.84 8.79
N ASP A 41 -13.41 -11.43 9.27
CA ASP A 41 -14.36 -12.15 8.43
C ASP A 41 -15.24 -11.17 7.64
N LEU A 42 -15.07 -11.16 6.32
CA LEU A 42 -15.82 -10.30 5.39
C LEU A 42 -16.83 -11.08 4.55
N ARG A 43 -17.13 -12.35 4.88
CA ARG A 43 -18.01 -13.21 4.07
C ARG A 43 -19.39 -12.59 3.83
N GLU A 44 -20.01 -12.07 4.90
CA GLU A 44 -21.32 -11.41 4.79
C GLU A 44 -21.27 -10.18 3.89
N LEU A 45 -20.25 -9.34 4.04
CA LEU A 45 -20.05 -8.17 3.18
C LEU A 45 -19.88 -8.58 1.72
N ILE A 46 -19.01 -9.55 1.44
CA ILE A 46 -18.75 -10.05 0.09
C ILE A 46 -20.04 -10.61 -0.53
N SER A 47 -20.89 -11.27 0.24
CA SER A 47 -22.18 -11.81 -0.24
C SER A 47 -23.16 -10.76 -0.75
N THR A 48 -23.02 -9.50 -0.33
CA THR A 48 -23.86 -8.40 -0.80
C THR A 48 -23.46 -7.85 -2.17
N TYR A 49 -22.26 -8.20 -2.67
CA TYR A 49 -21.79 -7.73 -3.96
C TYR A 49 -22.49 -8.48 -5.09
N ARG A 50 -22.98 -7.72 -6.07
CA ARG A 50 -23.57 -8.29 -7.30
C ARG A 50 -22.47 -8.60 -8.30
N VAL A 51 -22.70 -9.64 -9.11
CA VAL A 51 -21.76 -10.12 -10.15
C VAL A 51 -21.91 -9.34 -11.47
N GLU A 52 -22.78 -8.33 -11.51
CA GLU A 52 -23.09 -7.60 -12.73
C GLU A 52 -22.10 -6.46 -13.00
N GLY A 53 -21.71 -6.30 -14.27
CA GLY A 53 -20.86 -5.20 -14.71
C GLY A 53 -19.35 -5.51 -14.62
N LYS A 54 -18.55 -4.44 -14.41
CA LYS A 54 -17.09 -4.57 -14.33
C LYS A 54 -16.71 -5.19 -12.98
N PRO A 55 -15.76 -6.15 -12.94
CA PRO A 55 -15.25 -6.68 -11.69
C PRO A 55 -14.80 -5.55 -10.74
N GLY A 56 -15.39 -5.53 -9.55
CA GLY A 56 -15.01 -4.60 -8.50
C GLY A 56 -13.65 -4.97 -7.89
N TYR A 57 -13.06 -4.02 -7.17
CA TYR A 57 -11.91 -4.30 -6.32
C TYR A 57 -12.31 -5.17 -5.14
N HIS A 58 -11.38 -6.01 -4.64
CA HIS A 58 -11.64 -6.88 -3.51
C HIS A 58 -11.98 -6.06 -2.25
N PRO A 59 -13.11 -6.29 -1.56
CA PRO A 59 -13.52 -5.50 -0.39
C PRO A 59 -12.47 -5.46 0.72
N LYS A 60 -11.77 -6.58 0.94
CA LYS A 60 -10.65 -6.67 1.89
C LYS A 60 -9.51 -5.68 1.54
N MET A 61 -9.13 -5.58 0.27
CA MET A 61 -8.10 -4.63 -0.17
C MET A 61 -8.55 -3.19 0.04
N LEU A 62 -9.80 -2.87 -0.32
CA LEU A 62 -10.37 -1.54 -0.10
C LEU A 62 -10.38 -1.18 1.39
N LEU A 63 -10.73 -2.14 2.26
CA LEU A 63 -10.71 -1.95 3.71
C LEU A 63 -9.29 -1.70 4.24
N LYS A 64 -8.30 -2.50 3.80
CA LYS A 64 -6.88 -2.30 4.15
C LYS A 64 -6.40 -0.88 3.83
N VAL A 65 -6.66 -0.44 2.59
CA VAL A 65 -6.27 0.91 2.12
C VAL A 65 -7.00 2.02 2.88
N LEU A 66 -8.29 1.85 3.18
CA LEU A 66 -9.06 2.84 3.94
C LEU A 66 -8.55 2.99 5.36
N VAL A 67 -8.34 1.87 6.07
CA VAL A 67 -7.85 1.86 7.45
C VAL A 67 -6.45 2.44 7.53
N TYR A 68 -5.55 2.00 6.62
CA TYR A 68 -4.19 2.55 6.56
C TYR A 68 -4.19 4.04 6.19
N GLY A 69 -5.04 4.46 5.25
CA GLY A 69 -5.24 5.86 4.91
C GLY A 69 -5.63 6.71 6.11
N TYR A 70 -6.57 6.23 6.94
CA TYR A 70 -6.99 6.95 8.13
C TYR A 70 -5.91 6.99 9.21
N MET A 71 -5.13 5.91 9.35
CA MET A 71 -3.96 5.87 10.24
C MET A 71 -2.90 6.90 9.82
N ASP A 72 -2.75 7.16 8.52
CA ASP A 72 -1.83 8.15 7.96
C ASP A 72 -2.46 9.57 7.83
N ASN A 73 -3.63 9.80 8.46
CA ASN A 73 -4.38 11.06 8.39
C ASN A 73 -4.82 11.49 6.97
N ILE A 74 -4.98 10.52 6.07
CA ILE A 74 -5.46 10.71 4.69
C ILE A 74 -6.91 10.23 4.59
N TYR A 75 -7.85 11.16 4.72
CA TYR A 75 -9.29 10.85 4.69
C TYR A 75 -9.96 11.03 3.31
N SER A 76 -9.35 11.83 2.43
CA SER A 76 -9.91 12.11 1.12
C SER A 76 -9.65 10.95 0.16
N SER A 77 -10.71 10.43 -0.46
CA SER A 77 -10.60 9.38 -1.49
C SER A 77 -9.64 9.75 -2.63
N ARG A 78 -9.61 11.01 -3.04
CA ARG A 78 -8.66 11.52 -4.05
C ARG A 78 -7.22 11.53 -3.56
N LYS A 79 -7.00 11.84 -2.29
CA LYS A 79 -5.66 11.77 -1.70
C LYS A 79 -5.20 10.32 -1.53
N ILE A 80 -6.10 9.42 -1.16
CA ILE A 80 -5.82 7.97 -1.12
C ILE A 80 -5.48 7.46 -2.52
N GLU A 81 -6.25 7.84 -3.54
CA GLU A 81 -5.96 7.50 -4.95
C GLU A 81 -4.56 7.96 -5.38
N LYS A 82 -4.18 9.19 -4.98
CA LYS A 82 -2.83 9.72 -5.23
C LYS A 82 -1.76 8.92 -4.47
N ALA A 83 -1.99 8.62 -3.19
CA ALA A 83 -1.06 7.85 -2.37
C ALA A 83 -0.83 6.44 -2.93
N LEU A 84 -1.87 5.77 -3.45
CA LEU A 84 -1.76 4.49 -4.14
C LEU A 84 -0.84 4.51 -5.37
N LYS A 85 -0.57 5.69 -5.97
CA LYS A 85 0.28 5.85 -7.15
C LYS A 85 1.70 6.31 -6.82
N GLU A 86 1.92 6.89 -5.64
CA GLU A 86 3.17 7.58 -5.31
C GLU A 86 3.84 7.05 -4.04
N ASN A 87 3.08 6.43 -3.13
CA ASN A 87 3.56 5.97 -1.85
C ASN A 87 3.67 4.44 -1.83
N ILE A 88 4.88 3.95 -1.59
CA ILE A 88 5.19 2.53 -1.64
C ILE A 88 4.44 1.68 -0.62
N ASN A 89 4.12 2.25 0.55
CA ASN A 89 3.36 1.55 1.57
C ASN A 89 1.91 1.32 1.12
N PHE A 90 1.32 2.31 0.44
CA PHE A 90 -0.01 2.18 -0.14
C PHE A 90 -0.02 1.20 -1.32
N MET A 91 1.04 1.19 -2.14
CA MET A 91 1.20 0.20 -3.22
C MET A 91 1.22 -1.21 -2.63
N TRP A 92 2.12 -1.44 -1.66
CA TRP A 92 2.27 -2.72 -0.97
C TRP A 92 0.95 -3.24 -0.38
N ILE A 93 0.26 -2.43 0.43
CA ILE A 93 -0.98 -2.87 1.12
C ILE A 93 -2.15 -3.09 0.15
N SER A 94 -2.11 -2.44 -1.01
CA SER A 94 -3.12 -2.62 -2.06
C SER A 94 -2.85 -3.84 -2.96
N GLY A 95 -1.67 -4.47 -2.83
CA GLY A 95 -1.23 -5.56 -3.69
C GLY A 95 -1.05 -5.14 -5.15
N ARG A 96 -0.69 -3.87 -5.39
CA ARG A 96 -0.54 -3.27 -6.72
C ARG A 96 0.88 -2.80 -6.97
#